data_AF-A4YI55-F1
#
_entry.id   AF-A4YI55-F1
#
_cell.length_a   1.000
_cell.length_b   1.000
_cell.length_c   1.000
_cell.angle_alpha   90.00
_cell.angle_beta   90.00
_cell.angle_gamma   90.00
#
_symmetry.space_group_name_H-M   'P 1'
#
loop_
_entity.id
_entity.type
_entity.pdbx_description
1 polymer ?
#
loop_
_entity_poly.entity_id
_entity_poly.type
_entity_poly.pdbx_seq_one_letter_code
_entity_poly.pdbx_strand_id
1 'polypeptide(L)'
;MKEQKIGVHETSVRLAKLSNLVNKAEEIYEENDITCTTDLEELFSEIPLEGVRSGKGPYPYTVLYREIFLTHLNFLKEVFMDYSKRTMGNGVEFISFTLDTGEYVIFEGEENRVSLPMPHGITSAHTHPGICLFSHPDLETADNLFIKGYFSIGVMNPECALIVYRNGPYTIEDRDALISLANKVKKAKRLEDLTTAYNSFRAPNLVMSLNRF
;
A
#
# COMPACT_ATOMS: atom_id res chain seq x y z
N MET A 1 18.73 16.47 -14.07
CA MET A 1 19.04 15.38 -13.12
C MET A 1 17.71 15.03 -12.48
N LYS A 2 17.25 13.78 -12.55
CA LYS A 2 15.98 13.37 -11.95
C LYS A 2 16.07 13.50 -10.43
N GLU A 3 15.05 14.08 -9.79
CA GLU A 3 15.00 14.25 -8.34
C GLU A 3 14.93 12.90 -7.63
N GLN A 4 15.70 12.79 -6.55
CA GLN A 4 15.62 11.70 -5.59
C GLN A 4 15.70 12.28 -4.18
N LYS A 5 14.81 11.84 -3.30
CA LYS A 5 14.78 12.26 -1.91
C LYS A 5 14.71 11.04 -1.00
N ILE A 6 15.53 11.04 0.04
CA ILE A 6 15.42 10.13 1.18
C ILE A 6 15.05 10.99 2.37
N GLY A 7 14.11 10.54 3.18
CA GLY A 7 13.70 11.26 4.38
C GLY A 7 13.08 10.35 5.43
N VAL A 8 12.78 10.95 6.58
CA VAL A 8 12.08 10.29 7.68
C VAL A 8 10.90 11.18 8.06
N HIS A 9 9.75 10.58 8.32
CA HIS A 9 8.55 11.24 8.83
C HIS A 9 7.89 10.36 9.90
N GLU A 10 7.12 10.96 10.81
CA GLU A 10 6.43 10.18 11.85
C GLU A 10 5.53 9.08 11.27
N THR A 11 4.86 9.36 10.15
CA THR A 11 4.02 8.39 9.45
C THR A 11 4.82 7.27 8.79
N SER A 12 6.01 7.52 8.25
CA SER A 12 6.87 6.46 7.69
C SER A 12 7.46 5.57 8.80
N VAL A 13 7.83 6.15 9.94
CA VAL A 13 8.27 5.40 11.13
C VAL A 13 7.13 4.54 11.68
N ARG A 14 5.91 5.10 11.75
CA ARG A 14 4.72 4.36 12.18
C ARG A 14 4.39 3.20 11.24
N LEU A 15 4.48 3.41 9.92
CA LEU A 15 4.31 2.34 8.93
C LEU A 15 5.27 1.18 9.18
N ALA A 16 6.56 1.46 9.41
CA ALA A 16 7.56 0.44 9.73
C ALA A 16 7.25 -0.33 11.01
N LYS A 17 6.81 0.37 12.06
CA LYS A 17 6.38 -0.30 13.29
C LYS A 17 5.20 -1.24 13.03
N LEU A 18 4.16 -0.76 12.37
CA LEU A 18 2.95 -1.56 12.12
C LEU A 18 3.24 -2.76 11.21
N SER A 19 4.06 -2.60 10.17
CA SER A 19 4.44 -3.71 9.30
C SER A 19 5.22 -4.79 10.05
N ASN A 20 6.11 -4.39 10.95
CA ASN A 20 6.85 -5.34 11.79
C ASN A 20 5.91 -6.13 12.71
N LEU A 21 4.88 -5.49 13.28
CA LEU A 21 3.86 -6.18 14.07
C LEU A 21 3.05 -7.17 13.23
N VAL A 22 2.66 -6.81 12.00
CA VAL A 22 1.95 -7.75 11.12
C VAL A 22 2.84 -8.92 10.75
N ASN A 23 4.05 -8.66 10.23
CA ASN A 23 4.97 -9.71 9.81
C ASN A 23 5.26 -10.69 10.94
N LYS A 24 5.47 -10.19 12.17
CA LYS A 24 5.71 -11.05 13.33
C LYS A 24 4.47 -11.88 13.70
N ALA A 25 3.27 -11.30 13.60
CA ALA A 25 2.04 -12.03 13.88
C ALA A 25 1.77 -13.13 12.83
N GLU A 26 2.08 -12.87 11.55
CA GLU A 26 1.98 -13.87 10.48
C GLU A 26 3.00 -15.00 10.68
N GLU A 27 4.26 -14.68 10.98
CA GLU A 27 5.31 -15.66 11.31
C GLU A 27 4.88 -16.59 12.46
N ILE A 28 4.37 -16.01 13.55
CA ILE A 28 3.89 -16.77 14.71
C ILE A 28 2.74 -17.72 14.31
N TYR A 29 1.79 -17.22 13.52
CA TYR A 29 0.66 -18.02 13.07
C TYR A 29 1.12 -19.18 12.17
N GLU A 30 2.02 -18.92 11.23
CA GLU A 30 2.56 -19.94 10.32
C GLU A 30 3.36 -21.02 11.06
N GLU A 31 4.17 -20.64 12.04
CA GLU A 31 5.04 -21.56 12.77
C GLU A 31 4.32 -22.33 13.89
N ASN A 32 3.31 -21.72 14.52
CA ASN A 32 2.75 -22.23 15.78
C ASN A 32 1.23 -22.42 15.76
N ASP A 33 0.52 -22.00 14.71
CA ASP A 33 -0.95 -21.95 14.64
C ASP A 33 -1.57 -21.10 15.78
N ILE A 34 -0.86 -20.04 16.19
CA ILE A 34 -1.27 -19.12 17.26
C ILE A 34 -1.68 -17.78 16.66
N THR A 35 -2.91 -17.36 16.95
CA THR A 35 -3.40 -16.03 16.56
C THR A 35 -3.12 -15.00 17.66
N CYS A 36 -2.30 -13.99 17.35
CA CYS A 36 -2.00 -12.89 18.26
C CYS A 36 -3.12 -11.84 18.35
N THR A 37 -3.12 -11.08 19.44
CA THR A 37 -3.89 -9.85 19.61
C THR A 37 -2.94 -8.64 19.69
N THR A 38 -3.45 -7.42 19.61
CA THR A 38 -2.64 -6.19 19.58
C THR A 38 -3.39 -5.01 20.21
N ASP A 39 -2.64 -4.03 20.68
CA ASP A 39 -3.09 -2.67 21.04
C ASP A 39 -2.60 -1.61 20.04
N LEU A 40 -2.12 -2.03 18.86
CA LEU A 40 -1.46 -1.22 17.81
C LEU A 40 -0.02 -0.78 18.13
N GLU A 41 0.47 -1.05 19.34
CA GLU A 41 1.84 -0.76 19.74
C GLU A 41 2.66 -2.04 19.89
N GLU A 42 2.05 -3.12 20.37
CA GLU A 42 2.68 -4.40 20.65
C GLU A 42 1.76 -5.58 20.28
N LEU A 43 2.35 -6.77 20.17
CA LEU A 43 1.61 -8.03 20.05
C LEU A 43 1.42 -8.68 21.42
N PHE A 44 0.31 -9.37 21.59
CA PHE A 44 -0.07 -10.08 22.80
C PHE A 44 -0.49 -11.53 22.49
N SER A 45 -0.08 -12.45 23.36
CA SER A 45 -0.45 -13.87 23.31
C SER A 45 -0.63 -14.42 24.73
N GLU A 46 -1.61 -15.31 24.89
CA GLU A 46 -1.81 -16.04 26.15
C GLU A 46 -0.74 -17.15 26.35
N ILE A 47 -0.10 -17.57 25.26
CA ILE A 47 1.02 -18.51 25.26
C ILE A 47 2.33 -17.70 25.23
N PRO A 48 3.33 -18.01 26.08
CA PRO A 48 4.63 -17.36 26.04
C PRO A 48 5.32 -17.52 24.68
N LEU A 49 5.61 -16.40 24.02
CA LEU A 49 6.27 -16.33 22.71
C LEU A 49 7.36 -15.24 22.74
N GLU A 50 8.46 -15.45 22.03
CA GLU A 50 9.55 -14.48 21.96
C GLU A 50 9.10 -13.20 21.23
N GLY A 51 9.39 -12.04 21.84
CA GLY A 51 9.02 -10.73 21.27
C GLY A 51 7.54 -10.37 21.37
N VAL A 52 6.74 -11.14 22.13
CA VAL A 52 5.30 -10.93 22.32
C VAL A 52 4.98 -10.79 23.81
N ARG A 53 4.11 -9.84 24.16
CA ARG A 53 3.69 -9.68 25.56
C ARG A 53 2.71 -10.76 25.98
N SER A 54 2.87 -11.25 27.20
CA SER A 54 1.89 -12.17 27.79
C SER A 54 0.57 -11.45 28.06
N GLY A 55 -0.54 -12.07 27.64
CA GLY A 55 -1.89 -11.58 27.88
C GLY A 55 -2.68 -11.41 26.59
N LYS A 56 -3.69 -10.53 26.64
CA LYS A 56 -4.62 -10.30 25.53
C LYS A 56 -4.74 -8.80 25.25
N GLY A 57 -4.38 -8.40 24.04
CA GLY A 57 -4.60 -7.06 23.52
C GLY A 57 -6.08 -6.82 23.21
N PRO A 58 -6.50 -5.55 23.10
CA PRO A 58 -7.89 -5.19 22.85
C PRO A 58 -8.41 -5.60 21.46
N TYR A 59 -7.52 -5.84 20.48
CA TYR A 59 -7.90 -6.12 19.10
C TYR A 59 -7.24 -7.40 18.56
N PRO A 60 -7.85 -8.12 17.60
CA PRO A 60 -7.13 -9.13 16.82
C PRO A 60 -6.02 -8.46 15.99
N TYR A 61 -4.89 -9.13 15.75
CA TYR A 61 -3.77 -8.53 15.00
C TYR A 61 -4.17 -8.06 13.59
N THR A 62 -5.20 -8.66 12.99
CA THR A 62 -5.68 -8.31 11.65
C THR A 62 -6.14 -6.86 11.51
N VAL A 63 -6.42 -6.13 12.60
CA VAL A 63 -6.71 -4.69 12.53
C VAL A 63 -5.51 -3.85 12.05
N LEU A 64 -4.28 -4.36 12.22
CA LEU A 64 -3.05 -3.68 11.82
C LEU A 64 -3.00 -3.42 10.31
N TYR A 65 -3.59 -4.30 9.50
CA TYR A 65 -3.74 -4.10 8.05
C TYR A 65 -4.44 -2.79 7.70
N ARG A 66 -5.57 -2.54 8.37
CA ARG A 66 -6.34 -1.31 8.19
C ARG A 66 -5.60 -0.10 8.73
N GLU A 67 -4.87 -0.27 9.84
CA GLU A 67 -4.07 0.82 10.42
C GLU A 67 -2.90 1.22 9.52
N ILE A 68 -2.25 0.26 8.85
CA ILE A 68 -1.23 0.53 7.82
C ILE A 68 -1.85 1.35 6.68
N PHE A 69 -3.03 0.96 6.19
CA PHE A 69 -3.73 1.74 5.16
C PHE A 69 -4.01 3.19 5.60
N LEU A 70 -4.54 3.40 6.80
CA LEU A 70 -4.83 4.74 7.31
C LEU A 70 -3.56 5.57 7.49
N THR A 71 -2.50 4.95 8.02
CA THR A 71 -1.20 5.61 8.18
C THR A 71 -0.59 5.96 6.83
N HIS A 72 -0.73 5.10 5.82
CA HIS A 72 -0.30 5.38 4.46
C HIS A 72 -1.06 6.57 3.88
N LEU A 73 -2.38 6.63 4.06
CA LEU A 73 -3.18 7.78 3.61
C LEU A 73 -2.72 9.10 4.25
N ASN A 74 -2.32 9.08 5.53
CA ASN A 74 -1.75 10.25 6.20
C ASN A 74 -0.38 10.61 5.64
N PHE A 75 0.50 9.64 5.38
CA PHE A 75 1.76 9.86 4.68
C PHE A 75 1.56 10.55 3.32
N LEU A 76 0.55 10.12 2.54
CA LEU A 76 0.22 10.78 1.27
C LEU A 76 -0.18 12.25 1.44
N LYS A 77 -0.98 12.56 2.48
CA LYS A 77 -1.43 13.94 2.77
C LYS A 77 -0.30 14.84 3.27
N GLU A 78 0.54 14.33 4.14
CA GLU A 78 1.52 15.13 4.88
C GLU A 78 2.85 15.26 4.14
N VAL A 79 3.27 14.20 3.44
CA VAL A 79 4.58 14.13 2.80
C VAL A 79 4.47 14.19 1.28
N PHE A 80 3.54 13.42 0.68
CA PHE A 80 3.52 13.23 -0.77
C PHE A 80 2.63 14.24 -1.53
N MET A 81 1.81 15.01 -0.82
CA MET A 81 0.89 15.99 -1.39
C MET A 81 1.59 17.08 -2.21
N ASP A 82 2.76 17.55 -1.76
CA ASP A 82 3.49 18.59 -2.49
C ASP A 82 4.05 18.08 -3.83
N TYR A 83 4.44 16.81 -3.90
CA TYR A 83 4.83 16.15 -5.14
C TYR A 83 3.64 16.01 -6.09
N SER A 84 2.50 15.61 -5.55
CA SER A 84 1.25 15.52 -6.29
C SER A 84 0.81 16.86 -6.90
N LYS A 85 0.93 17.97 -6.15
CA LYS A 85 0.67 19.32 -6.66
C LYS A 85 1.64 19.71 -7.78
N ARG A 86 2.91 19.33 -7.66
CA ARG A 86 3.91 19.56 -8.71
C ARG A 86 3.55 18.81 -9.99
N THR A 87 3.19 17.53 -9.90
CA THR A 87 2.73 16.73 -11.03
C THR A 87 1.54 17.35 -11.74
N MET A 88 0.55 17.85 -11.00
CA MET A 88 -0.60 18.55 -11.59
C MET A 88 -0.18 19.84 -12.32
N GLY A 89 0.84 20.54 -11.83
CA GLY A 89 1.33 21.78 -12.41
C GLY A 89 2.24 21.62 -13.63
N ASN A 90 3.02 20.54 -13.70
CA ASN A 90 4.07 20.38 -14.73
C ASN A 90 4.07 19.03 -15.48
N GLY A 91 3.16 18.11 -15.15
CA GLY A 91 3.06 16.79 -15.78
C GLY A 91 4.11 15.76 -15.33
N VAL A 92 5.05 16.12 -14.46
CA VAL A 92 6.13 15.23 -14.00
C VAL A 92 5.61 14.34 -12.87
N GLU A 93 5.59 13.03 -13.10
CA GLU A 93 5.16 12.04 -12.12
C GLU A 93 6.26 11.71 -11.12
N PHE A 94 5.88 11.45 -9.87
CA PHE A 94 6.74 10.99 -8.80
C PHE A 94 6.21 9.67 -8.25
N ILE A 95 7.11 8.85 -7.71
CA ILE A 95 6.78 7.65 -6.95
C ILE A 95 7.42 7.73 -5.57
N SER A 96 6.70 7.27 -4.56
CA SER A 96 7.15 7.16 -3.18
C SER A 96 7.13 5.72 -2.71
N PHE A 97 8.08 5.38 -1.85
CA PHE A 97 8.09 4.13 -1.09
C PHE A 97 8.38 4.45 0.37
N THR A 98 7.69 3.77 1.30
CA THR A 98 8.10 3.74 2.71
C THR A 98 8.82 2.44 3.01
N LEU A 99 9.92 2.50 3.76
CA LEU A 99 10.83 1.40 4.01
C LEU A 99 10.63 0.80 5.41
N ASP A 100 11.06 -0.44 5.58
CA ASP A 100 11.08 -1.17 6.87
C ASP A 100 11.97 -0.52 7.93
N THR A 101 12.94 0.31 7.51
CA THR A 101 13.77 1.15 8.38
C THR A 101 13.01 2.35 8.97
N GLY A 102 11.81 2.66 8.48
CA GLY A 102 11.04 3.86 8.83
C GLY A 102 11.38 5.09 7.99
N GLU A 103 12.33 4.98 7.06
CA GLU A 103 12.61 5.99 6.05
C GLU A 103 11.55 5.95 4.92
N TYR A 104 11.50 7.01 4.13
CA TYR A 104 10.83 7.03 2.85
C TYR A 104 11.78 7.47 1.76
N VAL A 105 11.52 7.02 0.54
CA VAL A 105 12.22 7.42 -0.68
C VAL A 105 11.21 7.98 -1.67
N ILE A 106 11.56 9.04 -2.38
CA ILE A 106 10.76 9.63 -3.45
C ILE A 106 11.65 9.77 -4.67
N PHE A 107 11.15 9.32 -5.81
CA PHE A 107 11.84 9.39 -7.09
C PHE A 107 10.98 10.12 -8.12
N GLU A 108 11.62 10.97 -8.91
CA GLU A 108 11.05 11.52 -10.14
C GLU A 108 11.01 10.43 -11.21
N GLY A 109 9.82 10.19 -11.77
CA GLY A 109 9.58 9.31 -12.90
C GLY A 109 10.00 9.94 -14.24
N GLU A 110 9.67 9.27 -15.34
CA GLU A 110 9.62 9.88 -16.68
C GLU A 110 8.21 10.39 -16.96
N GLU A 111 8.11 11.31 -17.92
CA GLU A 111 6.83 11.73 -18.48
C GLU A 111 6.08 10.48 -19.00
N ASN A 112 5.07 10.01 -18.25
CA ASN A 112 4.25 8.81 -18.48
C ASN A 112 4.89 7.43 -18.19
N ARG A 113 6.00 7.31 -17.43
CA ARG A 113 6.52 5.99 -17.01
C ARG A 113 7.48 6.04 -15.83
N VAL A 114 7.39 5.08 -14.90
CA VAL A 114 8.43 4.79 -13.89
C VAL A 114 9.12 3.46 -14.23
N SER A 115 10.45 3.45 -14.40
CA SER A 115 11.28 2.25 -14.62
C SER A 115 12.45 2.18 -13.63
N LEU A 116 12.14 2.13 -12.34
CA LEU A 116 13.14 2.02 -11.27
C LEU A 116 13.14 0.62 -10.65
N PRO A 117 14.30 0.09 -10.20
CA PRO A 117 14.33 -1.11 -9.39
C PRO A 117 13.55 -0.84 -8.10
N MET A 118 12.40 -1.49 -7.95
CA MET A 118 11.51 -1.27 -6.80
C MET A 118 12.18 -1.81 -5.52
N PRO A 119 12.44 -0.96 -4.51
CA PRO A 119 13.06 -1.39 -3.26
C PRO A 119 12.15 -2.36 -2.51
N HIS A 120 12.71 -3.11 -1.55
CA HIS A 120 11.90 -3.72 -0.52
C HIS A 120 11.32 -2.61 0.36
N GLY A 121 10.01 -2.65 0.60
CA GLY A 121 9.30 -1.59 1.28
C GLY A 121 7.94 -2.06 1.76
N ILE A 122 7.21 -1.14 2.39
CA ILE A 122 5.95 -1.41 3.08
C ILE A 122 4.79 -0.91 2.23
N THR A 123 4.88 0.33 1.76
CA THR A 123 3.85 0.95 0.92
C THR A 123 4.48 1.68 -0.25
N SER A 124 3.69 1.85 -1.31
CA SER A 124 4.09 2.58 -2.51
C SER A 124 2.95 3.46 -2.99
N ALA A 125 3.27 4.64 -3.49
CA ALA A 125 2.29 5.41 -4.25
C ALA A 125 2.95 6.26 -5.32
N HIS A 126 2.29 6.46 -6.45
CA HIS A 126 2.73 7.41 -7.48
C HIS A 126 1.66 8.45 -7.81
N THR A 127 2.10 9.58 -8.34
CA THR A 127 1.26 10.73 -8.67
C THR A 127 0.80 10.66 -10.12
N HIS A 128 -0.43 11.08 -10.41
CA HIS A 128 -0.94 11.29 -11.76
C HIS A 128 -1.27 12.77 -12.02
N PRO A 129 -1.07 13.30 -13.24
CA PRO A 129 -1.48 14.65 -13.62
C PRO A 129 -2.99 14.78 -13.90
N GLY A 130 -3.76 13.69 -13.73
CA GLY A 130 -5.17 13.61 -14.10
C GLY A 130 -5.98 12.80 -13.10
N ILE A 131 -6.60 11.72 -13.54
CA ILE A 131 -7.49 10.90 -12.72
C ILE A 131 -6.74 9.97 -11.76
N CYS A 132 -7.28 9.77 -10.55
CA CYS A 132 -6.80 8.79 -9.58
C CYS A 132 -7.30 7.37 -9.91
N LEU A 133 -7.00 6.86 -11.09
CA LEU A 133 -7.27 5.47 -11.45
C LEU A 133 -5.96 4.80 -11.86
N PHE A 134 -5.74 3.56 -11.44
CA PHE A 134 -4.63 2.78 -11.90
C PHE A 134 -4.75 2.51 -13.40
N SER A 135 -3.63 2.67 -14.11
CA SER A 135 -3.45 2.16 -15.45
C SER A 135 -3.22 0.64 -15.42
N HIS A 136 -3.27 -0.02 -16.58
CA HIS A 136 -2.94 -1.45 -16.67
C HIS A 136 -1.51 -1.76 -16.17
N PRO A 137 -0.45 -1.03 -16.59
CA PRO A 137 0.88 -1.19 -16.03
C PRO A 137 0.97 -1.00 -14.51
N ASP A 138 0.17 -0.09 -13.94
CA ASP A 138 0.17 0.13 -12.50
C ASP A 138 -0.36 -1.09 -11.74
N LEU A 139 -1.40 -1.74 -12.27
CA LEU A 139 -1.97 -2.96 -11.68
C LEU A 139 -1.02 -4.15 -11.80
N GLU A 140 -0.27 -4.27 -12.89
CA GLU A 140 0.81 -5.26 -13.01
C GLU A 140 1.95 -4.99 -12.02
N THR A 141 2.28 -3.72 -11.82
CA THR A 141 3.25 -3.30 -10.80
C THR A 141 2.73 -3.61 -9.40
N ALA A 142 1.43 -3.41 -9.16
CA ALA A 142 0.80 -3.71 -7.89
C ALA A 142 0.90 -5.20 -7.52
N ASP A 143 0.63 -6.11 -8.46
CA ASP A 143 0.83 -7.56 -8.25
C ASP A 143 2.27 -7.86 -7.81
N ASN A 144 3.25 -7.35 -8.55
CA ASN A 144 4.67 -7.56 -8.23
C ASN A 144 5.06 -7.01 -6.85
N LEU A 145 4.50 -5.88 -6.43
CA LEU A 145 4.77 -5.29 -5.11
C LEU A 145 4.10 -6.09 -3.98
N PHE A 146 2.86 -6.57 -4.18
CA PHE A 146 2.21 -7.45 -3.20
C PHE A 146 2.97 -8.76 -3.02
N ILE A 147 3.50 -9.36 -4.10
CA ILE A 147 4.39 -10.54 -4.03
C ILE A 147 5.65 -10.24 -3.20
N LYS A 148 6.15 -9.00 -3.24
CA LYS A 148 7.31 -8.54 -2.45
C LYS A 148 6.96 -8.17 -1.01
N GLY A 149 5.71 -8.35 -0.57
CA GLY A 149 5.28 -8.10 0.80
C GLY A 149 4.73 -6.69 1.08
N TYR A 150 4.52 -5.86 0.05
CA TYR A 150 3.90 -4.54 0.25
C TYR A 150 2.47 -4.69 0.81
N PHE A 151 2.09 -3.77 1.69
CA PHE A 151 0.77 -3.73 2.32
C PHE A 151 -0.22 -2.82 1.61
N SER A 152 0.26 -1.76 0.95
CA SER A 152 -0.60 -0.77 0.33
C SER A 152 0.06 -0.09 -0.87
N ILE A 153 -0.72 0.09 -1.93
CA ILE A 153 -0.28 0.61 -3.22
C ILE A 153 -1.30 1.64 -3.68
N GLY A 154 -0.85 2.85 -4.03
CA GLY A 154 -1.72 3.98 -4.34
C GLY A 154 -1.38 4.71 -5.63
N VAL A 155 -2.40 5.29 -6.24
CA VAL A 155 -2.25 6.41 -7.18
C VAL A 155 -2.93 7.63 -6.61
N MET A 156 -2.33 8.80 -6.73
CA MET A 156 -2.91 10.04 -6.21
C MET A 156 -2.77 11.23 -7.15
N ASN A 157 -3.66 12.18 -7.00
CA ASN A 157 -3.50 13.56 -7.43
C ASN A 157 -3.79 14.47 -6.21
N PRO A 158 -3.83 15.81 -6.34
CA PRO A 158 -4.11 16.67 -5.19
C PRO A 158 -5.53 16.56 -4.62
N GLU A 159 -6.48 16.01 -5.36
CA GLU A 159 -7.91 15.91 -5.02
C GLU A 159 -8.30 14.53 -4.46
N CYS A 160 -7.59 13.48 -4.87
CA CYS A 160 -7.92 12.10 -4.50
C CYS A 160 -6.70 11.17 -4.45
N ALA A 161 -6.92 10.01 -3.81
CA ALA A 161 -6.07 8.84 -3.94
C ALA A 161 -6.92 7.57 -4.07
N LEU A 162 -6.58 6.72 -5.05
CA LEU A 162 -7.10 5.36 -5.13
C LEU A 162 -6.04 4.41 -4.61
N ILE A 163 -6.37 3.65 -3.57
CA ILE A 163 -5.45 2.77 -2.86
C ILE A 163 -5.98 1.35 -2.88
N VAL A 164 -5.15 0.40 -3.27
CA VAL A 164 -5.36 -1.03 -3.03
C VAL A 164 -4.50 -1.41 -1.82
N TYR A 165 -5.09 -2.10 -0.84
CA TYR A 165 -4.38 -2.50 0.37
C TYR A 165 -4.78 -3.91 0.81
N ARG A 166 -3.86 -4.58 1.49
CA ARG A 166 -4.07 -5.90 2.10
C ARG A 166 -4.97 -5.77 3.34
N ASN A 167 -5.89 -6.70 3.48
CA ASN A 167 -6.71 -6.95 4.68
C ASN A 167 -6.49 -8.39 5.20
N GLY A 168 -5.33 -8.98 4.84
CA GLY A 168 -4.93 -10.35 5.11
C GLY A 168 -3.69 -10.73 4.27
N PRO A 169 -3.21 -11.97 4.38
CA PRO A 169 -2.16 -12.52 3.51
C PRO A 169 -2.54 -12.41 2.04
N TYR A 170 -1.58 -12.06 1.17
CA TYR A 170 -1.84 -12.00 -0.27
C TYR A 170 -1.87 -13.40 -0.88
N THR A 171 -2.99 -13.81 -1.48
CA THR A 171 -3.18 -15.17 -2.01
C THR A 171 -3.19 -15.22 -3.54
N ILE A 172 -3.23 -16.45 -4.09
CA ILE A 172 -3.38 -16.67 -5.54
C ILE A 172 -4.73 -16.11 -6.03
N GLU A 173 -5.79 -16.23 -5.24
CA GLU A 173 -7.11 -15.71 -5.58
C GLU A 173 -7.12 -14.17 -5.64
N ASP A 174 -6.38 -13.50 -4.73
CA ASP A 174 -6.18 -12.06 -4.78
C ASP A 174 -5.44 -11.63 -6.05
N ARG A 175 -4.40 -12.40 -6.42
CA ARG A 175 -3.64 -12.19 -7.65
C ARG A 175 -4.48 -12.37 -8.90
N ASP A 176 -5.27 -13.43 -8.98
CA ASP A 176 -6.16 -13.69 -10.10
C ASP A 176 -7.21 -12.57 -10.24
N ALA A 177 -7.75 -12.07 -9.12
CA ALA A 177 -8.65 -10.93 -9.11
C ALA A 177 -7.96 -9.65 -9.63
N LEU A 178 -6.72 -9.38 -9.22
CA LEU A 178 -5.95 -8.21 -9.65
C LEU A 178 -5.57 -8.28 -11.14
N ILE A 179 -5.14 -9.44 -11.62
CA ILE A 179 -4.86 -9.69 -13.05
C ILE A 179 -6.14 -9.55 -13.89
N SER A 180 -7.28 -10.04 -13.40
CA SER A 180 -8.57 -9.88 -14.05
C SER A 180 -8.96 -8.40 -14.17
N LEU A 181 -8.76 -7.61 -13.11
CA LEU A 181 -8.95 -6.16 -13.14
C LEU A 181 -8.01 -5.49 -14.16
N ALA A 182 -6.71 -5.82 -14.14
CA ALA A 182 -5.72 -5.27 -15.06
C ALA A 182 -6.12 -5.53 -16.52
N ASN A 183 -6.60 -6.73 -16.83
CA ASN A 183 -7.08 -7.09 -18.16
C ASN A 183 -8.36 -6.34 -18.57
N LYS A 184 -9.28 -6.08 -17.63
CA LYS A 184 -10.47 -5.26 -17.89
C LYS A 184 -10.09 -3.80 -18.15
N VAL A 185 -9.19 -3.23 -17.34
CA VAL A 185 -8.67 -1.87 -17.51
C VAL A 185 -7.96 -1.71 -18.86
N LYS A 186 -7.14 -2.69 -19.27
CA LYS A 186 -6.47 -2.71 -20.59
C LYS A 186 -7.45 -2.67 -21.77
N LYS A 187 -8.60 -3.33 -21.64
CA LYS A 187 -9.63 -3.44 -22.69
C LYS A 187 -10.62 -2.29 -22.69
N ALA A 188 -10.68 -1.51 -21.62
CA ALA A 188 -11.61 -0.40 -21.48
C ALA A 188 -11.31 0.69 -22.53
N LYS A 189 -12.36 1.14 -23.23
CA LYS A 189 -12.26 2.23 -24.22
C LYS A 189 -13.01 3.48 -23.78
N ARG A 190 -13.89 3.32 -22.78
CA ARG A 190 -14.75 4.38 -22.26
C ARG A 190 -14.72 4.38 -20.73
N LEU A 191 -15.13 5.50 -20.14
CA LEU A 191 -15.14 5.68 -18.68
C LEU A 191 -16.12 4.70 -17.99
N GLU A 192 -17.22 4.34 -18.65
CA GLU A 192 -18.19 3.37 -18.15
C GLU A 192 -17.59 1.96 -18.04
N ASP A 193 -16.70 1.59 -18.96
CA ASP A 193 -15.98 0.32 -18.93
C ASP A 193 -15.06 0.26 -17.71
N LEU A 194 -14.33 1.35 -17.43
CA LEU A 194 -13.48 1.49 -16.25
C LEU A 194 -14.31 1.42 -14.96
N THR A 195 -15.39 2.20 -14.89
CA THR A 195 -16.31 2.21 -13.75
C THR A 195 -16.84 0.82 -13.45
N THR A 196 -17.23 0.08 -14.49
CA THR A 196 -17.69 -1.31 -14.36
C THR A 196 -16.57 -2.22 -13.87
N ALA A 197 -15.36 -2.10 -14.42
CA ALA A 197 -14.21 -2.89 -14.02
C ALA A 197 -13.92 -2.72 -12.52
N TYR A 198 -13.78 -1.47 -12.06
CA TYR A 198 -13.49 -1.14 -10.67
C TYR A 198 -14.62 -1.53 -9.71
N ASN A 199 -15.89 -1.26 -10.05
CA ASN A 199 -17.03 -1.66 -9.21
C ASN A 199 -17.19 -3.18 -9.08
N SER A 200 -16.73 -3.94 -10.09
CA SER A 200 -16.76 -5.41 -10.09
C SER A 200 -15.57 -6.06 -9.37
N PHE A 201 -14.56 -5.29 -8.96
CA PHE A 201 -13.36 -5.84 -8.32
C PHE A 201 -13.70 -6.44 -6.96
N ARG A 202 -13.42 -7.73 -6.79
CA ARG A 202 -13.59 -8.47 -5.54
C ARG A 202 -12.41 -9.40 -5.39
N ALA A 203 -11.79 -9.34 -4.22
CA ALA A 203 -10.66 -10.16 -3.84
C ALA A 203 -10.83 -10.53 -2.35
N PRO A 204 -10.38 -11.72 -1.90
CA PRO A 204 -10.52 -12.13 -0.51
C PRO A 204 -9.82 -11.20 0.49
N ASN A 205 -8.57 -10.80 0.19
CA ASN A 205 -7.71 -10.03 1.09
C ASN A 205 -7.23 -8.71 0.49
N LEU A 206 -7.61 -8.36 -0.74
CA LEU A 206 -7.37 -7.01 -1.26
C LEU A 206 -8.64 -6.15 -1.20
N VAL A 207 -8.47 -4.95 -0.63
CA VAL A 207 -9.52 -3.93 -0.57
C VAL A 207 -9.07 -2.73 -1.37
N MET A 208 -10.01 -2.16 -2.13
CA MET A 208 -9.79 -0.94 -2.89
C MET A 208 -10.59 0.21 -2.28
N SER A 209 -9.92 1.35 -2.09
CA SER A 209 -10.50 2.53 -1.44
C SER A 209 -10.16 3.78 -2.23
N LEU A 210 -11.19 4.50 -2.69
CA LEU A 210 -11.07 5.85 -3.23
C LEU A 210 -11.24 6.85 -2.08
N ASN A 211 -10.22 7.67 -1.87
CA ASN A 211 -10.14 8.67 -0.81
C ASN A 211 -10.08 10.06 -1.45
N ARG A 212 -10.85 11.00 -0.92
CA ARG A 212 -10.79 12.42 -1.32
C ARG A 212 -10.03 13.21 -0.26
N PHE A 213 -9.26 14.21 -0.68
CA PHE A 213 -8.48 15.08 0.19
C PHE A 213 -9.21 16.37 0.55
#